data_AF-A0A1C6J6G8-F1
#
_entry.id   AF-A0A1C6J6G8-F1
#
_cell.length_a   1.000
_cell.length_b   1.000
_cell.length_c   1.000
_cell.angle_alpha   90.00
_cell.angle_beta   90.00
_cell.angle_gamma   90.00
#
_symmetry.space_group_name_H-M   'P 1'
#
loop_
_entity.id
_entity.type
_entity.pdbx_description
1 polymer ?
#
loop_
_entity_poly.entity_id
_entity_poly.type
_entity_poly.pdbx_seq_one_letter_code
_entity_poly.pdbx_strand_id
1 'polypeptide(L)' 'MRDIPKFDSREIGQNLRSLMKQHDMTVKDLQKILGLSCPQTIYHWLNGDSVPTIDNLYNLSHHFDICINELLMGHCPKV' A
#
# COMPACT_ATOMS: atom_id res chain seq x y z
N MET A 1 29.01 -2.09 6.92
CA MET A 1 27.83 -2.70 6.27
C MET A 1 26.77 -1.61 6.16
N ARG A 2 26.21 -1.33 4.98
CA ARG A 2 25.03 -0.44 4.90
C ARG A 2 23.84 -1.24 5.38
N ASP A 3 23.09 -0.67 6.33
CA ASP A 3 21.81 -1.22 6.73
C ASP A 3 20.84 -1.08 5.55
N ILE A 4 20.31 -2.21 5.06
CA ILE A 4 19.34 -2.19 3.97
C ILE A 4 17.97 -1.97 4.60
N PRO A 5 17.20 -0.94 4.19
CA PRO A 5 15.88 -0.70 4.73
C PRO A 5 15.03 -1.95 4.62
N LYS A 6 14.53 -2.42 5.76
CA LYS A 6 13.65 -3.58 5.82
C LYS A 6 12.23 -3.09 6.01
N PHE A 7 11.40 -3.26 4.98
CA PHE A 7 9.99 -2.90 5.06
C PHE A 7 9.20 -3.99 5.76
N ASP A 8 8.38 -3.60 6.72
CA ASP A 8 7.48 -4.51 7.42
C ASP A 8 6.15 -4.60 6.66
N SER A 9 5.75 -5.80 6.26
CA SER A 9 4.51 -6.01 5.50
C SER A 9 3.26 -5.63 6.30
N ARG A 10 3.30 -5.76 7.63
CA ARG A 10 2.20 -5.36 8.51
C ARG A 10 2.10 -3.85 8.61
N GLU A 11 3.23 -3.15 8.66
CA GLU A 11 3.25 -1.68 8.63
C GLU A 11 2.70 -1.15 7.30
N ILE A 12 3.13 -1.72 6.17
CA ILE A 12 2.58 -1.40 4.84
C ILE A 12 1.06 -1.58 4.81
N GLY A 13 0.56 -2.71 5.35
CA GLY A 13 -0.88 -2.99 5.44
C GLY A 13 -1.64 -1.97 6.28
N GLN A 14 -1.05 -1.51 7.39
CA GLN A 14 -1.63 -0.48 8.26
C GLN A 14 -1.65 0.89 7.59
N ASN A 15 -0.57 1.27 6.89
CA ASN A 15 -0.51 2.51 6.13
C ASN A 15 -1.58 2.52 5.02
N LEU A 16 -1.68 1.42 4.26
CA LEU A 16 -2.72 1.27 3.24
C LEU A 16 -4.13 1.36 3.85
N ARG A 17 -4.37 0.74 5.01
CA ARG A 17 -5.68 0.84 5.69
C ARG A 17 -6.00 2.28 6.10
N SER A 18 -5.01 3.03 6.58
CA SER A 18 -5.17 4.44 6.94
C SER A 18 -5.53 5.29 5.73
N LEU A 19 -4.83 5.11 4.60
CA LEU A 19 -5.11 5.80 3.34
C LEU A 19 -6.52 5.47 2.82
N MET A 20 -6.89 4.19 2.80
CA MET A 20 -8.25 3.78 2.42
C MET A 20 -9.31 4.46 3.29
N LYS A 21 -9.08 4.57 4.60
CA LYS A 21 -10.01 5.23 5.53
C LYS A 21 -10.08 6.73 5.30
N GLN A 22 -8.96 7.39 5.01
CA GLN A 22 -8.91 8.83 4.72
C GLN A 22 -9.66 9.20 3.43
N HIS A 23 -9.75 8.27 2.48
CA HIS A 23 -10.44 8.45 1.21
C HIS A 23 -11.83 7.79 1.15
N ASP A 24 -12.37 7.34 2.30
CA ASP A 24 -13.67 6.64 2.39
C ASP A 24 -13.81 5.45 1.42
N MET A 25 -12.71 4.71 1.22
CA MET A 25 -12.63 3.62 0.25
C MET A 25 -12.86 2.25 0.87
N THR A 26 -13.58 1.39 0.15
CA THR A 26 -13.70 -0.03 0.49
C THR A 26 -12.64 -0.88 -0.24
N VAL A 27 -12.44 -2.12 0.23
CA VAL A 27 -11.60 -3.10 -0.46
C VAL A 27 -12.08 -3.36 -1.89
N LYS A 28 -13.40 -3.32 -2.14
CA LYS A 28 -13.95 -3.52 -3.48
C LYS A 28 -13.63 -2.35 -4.41
N ASP A 29 -13.61 -1.13 -3.90
CA ASP A 29 -13.25 0.05 -4.70
C ASP A 29 -11.78 -0.04 -5.11
N LEU A 30 -10.91 -0.34 -4.14
CA LEU A 30 -9.48 -0.49 -4.39
C LEU A 30 -9.18 -1.65 -5.36
N GLN A 31 -9.88 -2.78 -5.22
CA GLN A 31 -9.77 -3.90 -6.15
C GLN A 31 -10.09 -3.49 -7.59
N LYS A 32 -11.17 -2.71 -7.80
CA LYS A 32 -11.57 -2.23 -9.13
C LYS A 32 -10.55 -1.26 -9.71
N ILE A 33 -10.07 -0.32 -8.92
CA ILE A 33 -9.07 0.68 -9.33
C ILE A 33 -7.77 0.01 -9.77
N LEU A 34 -7.34 -1.01 -9.03
CA LEU A 34 -6.12 -1.77 -9.33
C LEU A 34 -6.33 -2.85 -10.39
N GLY A 35 -7.54 -3.01 -10.95
CA GLY A 35 -7.84 -4.04 -11.94
C GLY A 35 -7.61 -5.48 -11.44
N LEU A 36 -7.69 -5.70 -10.12
CA LEU A 36 -7.41 -7.01 -9.54
C LEU A 36 -8.59 -7.96 -9.74
N SER A 37 -8.28 -9.20 -10.10
CA SER A 37 -9.29 -10.24 -10.29
C SER A 37 -9.97 -10.65 -8.98
N CYS A 38 -9.28 -10.54 -7.84
CA CYS A 38 -9.76 -11.00 -6.54
C CYS A 38 -9.56 -9.93 -5.43
N PRO A 39 -10.59 -9.64 -4.60
CA PRO A 39 -10.44 -8.72 -3.46
C PRO A 39 -9.54 -9.29 -2.36
N GLN A 40 -9.36 -10.62 -2.34
CA GLN A 40 -8.52 -11.33 -1.37
C GLN A 40 -7.07 -10.82 -1.36
N THR A 41 -6.55 -10.42 -2.53
CA THR A 41 -5.22 -9.84 -2.65
C THR A 41 -5.06 -8.59 -1.77
N ILE A 42 -6.07 -7.73 -1.71
CA ILE A 42 -6.05 -6.54 -0.85
C ILE A 42 -6.04 -6.96 0.62
N TYR A 43 -6.87 -7.92 1.03
CA TYR A 43 -6.88 -8.39 2.43
C TYR A 43 -5.53 -8.95 2.87
N HIS A 44 -4.83 -9.69 1.99
CA HIS A 44 -3.48 -10.17 2.29
C HIS A 44 -2.49 -9.02 2.53
N TRP A 45 -2.58 -7.93 1.75
CA TRP A 45 -1.77 -6.73 2.00
C TRP A 45 -2.13 -6.08 3.34
N LEU A 46 -3.42 -5.92 3.63
CA LEU A 46 -3.90 -5.30 4.86
C LEU A 46 -3.51 -6.09 6.13
N ASN A 47 -3.38 -7.41 6.01
CA ASN A 47 -2.99 -8.29 7.12
C ASN A 47 -1.46 -8.47 7.22
N GLY A 48 -0.71 -8.04 6.21
CA GLY A 48 0.73 -8.26 6.11
C GLY A 48 1.13 -9.67 5.65
N ASP A 49 0.20 -10.45 5.11
CA ASP A 49 0.44 -11.79 4.57
C ASP A 49 1.24 -11.73 3.25
N SER A 50 1.13 -10.62 2.53
CA SER A 50 1.91 -10.34 1.32
C SER A 50 2.12 -8.82 1.16
N VAL A 51 3.01 -8.44 0.24
CA VAL A 51 3.25 -7.05 -0.13
C VAL A 51 2.70 -6.75 -1.53
N PRO A 52 2.27 -5.51 -1.81
CA PRO A 52 1.90 -5.13 -3.17
C PRO A 52 3.10 -5.24 -4.11
N THR A 53 2.86 -5.62 -5.36
CA THR A 53 3.89 -5.59 -6.41
C THR A 53 4.28 -4.14 -6.73
N ILE A 54 5.42 -3.94 -7.40
CA ILE A 54 5.87 -2.59 -7.82
C ILE A 54 4.79 -1.87 -8.64
N ASP A 55 4.13 -2.55 -9.58
CA ASP A 55 3.03 -1.97 -10.35
C ASP A 55 1.87 -1.51 -9.46
N ASN A 56 1.50 -2.32 -8.47
CA ASN A 56 0.43 -1.97 -7.53
C ASN A 56 0.85 -0.83 -6.62
N LEU A 57 2.10 -0.79 -6.15
CA LEU A 57 2.64 0.33 -5.38
C LEU A 57 2.57 1.63 -6.19
N TYR A 58 2.92 1.60 -7.48
CA TYR A 58 2.84 2.76 -8.34
C TYR A 58 1.40 3.22 -8.55
N ASN A 59 0.48 2.29 -8.86
CA ASN A 59 -0.95 2.60 -9.02
C ASN A 59 -1.57 3.15 -7.74
N LEU A 60 -1.22 2.60 -6.57
CA LEU A 60 -1.64 3.11 -5.27
C LEU A 60 -1.11 4.53 -5.05
N SER A 61 0.18 4.76 -5.31
CA SER A 61 0.81 6.07 -5.14
C SER A 61 0.16 7.14 -6.03
N HIS A 62 -0.15 6.78 -7.27
CA HIS A 62 -0.84 7.67 -8.21
C HIS A 62 -2.29 7.92 -7.81
N HIS A 63 -3.00 6.89 -7.33
CA HIS A 63 -4.40 7.02 -6.93
C HIS A 63 -4.58 7.88 -5.69
N PHE A 64 -3.72 7.69 -4.68
CA PHE A 64 -3.77 8.44 -3.43
C PHE A 64 -3.02 9.78 -3.49
N ASP A 65 -2.34 10.08 -4.59
CA ASP A 65 -1.47 11.25 -4.77
C ASP A 65 -0.38 11.35 -3.68
N ILE A 66 0.28 10.22 -3.41
CA ILE A 66 1.33 10.09 -2.39
C ILE A 66 2.64 9.58 -2.99
N CYS A 67 3.74 9.75 -2.26
CA CYS A 67 4.98 9.05 -2.59
C CYS A 67 4.89 7.57 -2.17
N ILE A 68 5.52 6.66 -2.92
CA ILE A 68 5.55 5.22 -2.57
C ILE A 68 6.08 5.00 -1.14
N ASN A 69 7.08 5.77 -0.72
CA ASN A 69 7.65 5.71 0.62
C ASN A 69 6.62 5.98 1.73
N GLU A 70 5.57 6.77 1.46
CA GLU A 70 4.51 7.00 2.42
C GLU A 70 3.69 5.73 2.65
N LEU A 71 3.50 4.91 1.61
CA LEU A 71 2.91 3.59 1.75
C LEU A 71 3.84 2.61 2.49
N LEU A 72 5.15 2.69 2.20
CA LEU A 72 6.15 1.75 2.72
C LEU A 72 6.61 2.01 4.15
N MET A 73 6.64 3.27 4.58
CA MET A 73 7.22 3.72 5.86
C MET A 73 6.33 4.71 6.61
N GLY A 74 5.17 5.07 6.06
CA GLY A 74 4.28 6.08 6.64
C GLY A 74 4.74 7.54 6.44
N HIS A 75 5.87 7.77 5.76
CA HIS A 75 6.33 9.11 5.44
C HIS A 75 7.17 9.17 4.16
N CYS A 76 7.13 10.29 3.47
CA CYS A 76 8.09 10.59 2.41
C CYS A 76 9.39 11.13 3.04
N PRO A 77 10.55 10.47 2.85
CA PRO A 77 11.82 11.03 3.28
C PRO A 77 12.09 12.32 2.51
N LYS A 78 12.38 13.40 3.24
CA LYS A 78 12.84 14.65 2.64
C LYS A 78 14.27 14.41 2.14
N VAL A 79 14.46 14.56 0.83
CA VAL A 79 15.76 14.52 0.17
C VAL A 79 16.66 15.65 0.65
#